data_AF-A0A968MXL7-F1
#
_entry.id   AF-A0A968MXL7-F1
#
_cell.length_a   1.000
_cell.length_b   1.000
_cell.length_c   1.000
_cell.angle_alpha   90.00
_cell.angle_beta   90.00
_cell.angle_gamma   90.00
#
_symmetry.space_group_name_H-M   'P 1'
#
loop_
_entity.id
_entity.type
_entity.pdbx_description
1 polymer ?
#
loop_
_entity_poly.entity_id
_entity_poly.type
_entity_poly.pdbx_seq_one_letter_code
_entity_poly.pdbx_strand_id
1 'polypeptide(L)'
;SLAEVYMDMREFEEAIKTYKKSIEVNPDFFPGVYLNLAELEYISGNYTESKENYSKYLNYSTISEKSRRTALAGISNCDYAIYLVNHPVPFNPKNMGSAINNEHDQYWPSISVDEQTFCIHTAFAKRSSKSGCIWKPTRRFLCFCI
;
A
#
# COMPACT_ATOMS: atom_id res chain seq x y z
N SER A 1 -4.98 -0.64 19.28
CA SER A 1 -3.56 -0.37 19.60
C SER A 1 -3.17 1.04 19.15
N LEU A 2 -2.26 1.76 19.83
CA LEU A 2 -1.82 3.10 19.36
C LEU A 2 -1.33 3.09 17.91
N ALA A 3 -0.67 2.01 17.49
CA ALA A 3 -0.25 1.82 16.11
C ALA A 3 -1.41 1.69 15.09
N GLU A 4 -2.56 1.14 15.48
CA GLU A 4 -3.76 1.10 14.62
C GLU A 4 -4.34 2.51 14.43
N VAL A 5 -4.27 3.35 15.46
CA VAL A 5 -4.69 4.75 15.36
C VAL A 5 -3.79 5.51 14.37
N TYR A 6 -2.48 5.30 14.42
CA TYR A 6 -1.55 5.87 13.43
C TYR A 6 -1.76 5.32 12.02
N MET A 7 -2.10 4.03 11.89
CA MET A 7 -2.52 3.43 10.61
C MET A 7 -3.76 4.11 10.02
N ASP A 8 -4.78 4.36 10.85
CA ASP A 8 -6.00 5.07 10.44
C ASP A 8 -5.71 6.52 10.04
N MET A 9 -4.72 7.15 10.69
CA MET A 9 -4.21 8.49 10.34
C MET A 9 -3.28 8.49 9.11
N ARG A 10 -2.94 7.31 8.56
CA ARG A 10 -1.96 7.11 7.47
C ARG A 10 -0.55 7.64 7.79
N GLU A 11 -0.20 7.65 9.07
CA GLU A 11 1.14 7.98 9.57
C GLU A 11 1.95 6.69 9.74
N PHE A 12 2.38 6.12 8.62
CA PHE A 12 2.98 4.78 8.60
C PHE A 12 4.33 4.73 9.34
N GLU A 13 5.12 5.80 9.30
CA GLU A 13 6.43 5.87 9.96
C GLU A 13 6.30 5.81 11.49
N GLU A 14 5.36 6.54 12.08
CA GLU A 14 5.11 6.53 13.53
C GLU A 14 4.45 5.21 13.98
N ALA A 15 3.61 4.60 13.13
CA ALA A 15 3.06 3.27 13.36
C ALA A 15 4.18 2.21 13.45
N ILE A 16 5.11 2.22 12.49
CA ILE A 16 6.29 1.32 12.47
C ILE A 16 7.11 1.48 13.74
N LYS A 17 7.40 2.72 14.14
CA LYS A 17 8.17 3.03 15.37
C LYS A 17 7.48 2.50 16.63
N THR A 18 6.15 2.62 16.69
CA THR A 18 5.35 2.12 17.81
C THR A 18 5.38 0.59 17.88
N TYR A 19 5.28 -0.10 16.74
CA TYR A 19 5.41 -1.56 16.70
C TYR A 19 6.81 -2.05 17.05
N LYS A 20 7.87 -1.37 16.59
CA LYS A 20 9.26 -1.70 16.95
C LYS A 20 9.49 -1.59 18.46
N LYS A 21 9.01 -0.51 19.10
CA LYS A 21 9.04 -0.38 20.57
C LYS A 21 8.27 -1.50 21.27
N SER A 22 7.13 -1.93 20.73
CA SER A 22 6.36 -3.04 21.30
C SER A 22 7.15 -4.35 21.29
N ILE A 23 7.89 -4.61 20.22
CA ILE A 23 8.77 -5.79 20.09
C ILE A 23 9.93 -5.71 21.08
N GLU A 24 10.54 -4.52 21.25
CA GLU A 24 11.63 -4.32 22.22
C GLU A 24 11.21 -4.60 23.67
N VAL A 25 9.96 -4.24 24.04
CA VAL A 25 9.45 -4.45 25.40
C VAL A 25 9.14 -5.92 25.67
N ASN A 26 8.43 -6.58 24.75
CA ASN A 26 8.15 -8.01 24.87
C ASN A 26 7.97 -8.67 23.49
N PRO A 27 9.03 -9.33 22.98
CA PRO A 27 9.02 -9.95 21.65
C PRO A 27 8.00 -11.09 21.49
N ASP A 28 7.67 -11.78 22.59
CA ASP A 28 6.86 -13.01 22.57
C ASP A 28 5.42 -12.79 23.02
N PHE A 29 5.07 -11.58 23.46
CA PHE A 29 3.72 -11.25 23.94
C PHE A 29 2.64 -11.44 22.87
N PHE A 30 2.94 -11.02 21.63
CA PHE A 30 2.01 -11.14 20.51
C PHE A 30 2.76 -11.31 19.19
N PRO A 31 2.92 -12.56 18.69
CA PRO A 31 3.57 -12.82 17.42
C PRO A 31 2.94 -12.07 16.23
N GLY A 32 1.63 -11.76 16.30
CA GLY A 32 0.94 -10.99 15.26
C GLY A 32 1.49 -9.58 15.03
N VAL A 33 2.28 -9.02 15.96
CA VAL A 33 2.98 -7.74 15.74
C VAL A 33 3.91 -7.83 14.52
N TYR A 34 4.64 -8.94 14.34
CA TYR A 34 5.56 -9.09 13.22
C TYR A 34 4.84 -9.08 11.87
N LEU A 35 3.63 -9.65 11.79
CA LEU A 35 2.82 -9.64 10.58
C LEU A 35 2.37 -8.22 10.22
N ASN A 36 1.85 -7.48 11.21
CA ASN A 36 1.37 -6.10 11.02
C ASN A 36 2.53 -5.14 10.70
N LEU A 37 3.68 -5.32 11.36
CA LEU A 37 4.89 -4.55 11.09
C LEU A 37 5.40 -4.79 9.67
N ALA A 38 5.43 -6.05 9.23
CA ALA A 38 5.87 -6.39 7.88
C ALA A 38 4.94 -5.78 6.81
N GLU A 39 3.62 -5.80 7.01
CA GLU A 39 2.65 -5.18 6.10
C GLU A 39 2.84 -3.66 6.01
N LEU A 40 3.07 -3.02 7.17
CA LEU A 40 3.40 -1.61 7.24
C LEU A 40 4.69 -1.25 6.50
N GLU A 41 5.76 -2.00 6.75
CA GLU A 41 7.05 -1.81 6.09
C GLU A 41 6.92 -2.02 4.57
N TYR A 42 6.10 -2.97 4.12
CA TYR A 42 5.80 -3.16 2.70
C TYR A 42 5.12 -1.95 2.08
N ILE A 43 4.10 -1.38 2.74
CA ILE A 43 3.38 -0.18 2.26
C ILE A 43 4.30 1.04 2.23
N SER A 44 5.21 1.17 3.19
CA SER A 44 6.22 2.23 3.24
C SER A 44 7.36 2.04 2.21
N GLY A 45 7.44 0.89 1.54
CA GLY A 45 8.47 0.59 0.54
C GLY A 45 9.74 -0.04 1.09
N ASN A 46 9.78 -0.39 2.38
CA ASN A 46 10.89 -1.06 3.05
C ASN A 46 10.79 -2.59 2.85
N TYR A 47 10.97 -3.03 1.61
CA TYR A 47 10.69 -4.42 1.19
C TYR A 47 11.61 -5.45 1.83
N THR A 48 12.87 -5.08 2.11
CA THR A 48 13.88 -5.94 2.72
C THR A 48 13.52 -6.30 4.16
N GLU A 49 13.23 -5.30 4.99
CA GLU A 49 12.86 -5.44 6.39
C GLU A 49 11.49 -6.13 6.52
N SER A 50 10.56 -5.79 5.62
CA SER A 50 9.26 -6.45 5.55
C SER A 50 9.39 -7.96 5.36
N LYS A 51 10.25 -8.40 4.41
CA LYS A 51 10.52 -9.83 4.16
C LYS A 51 11.09 -10.54 5.40
N GLU A 52 12.02 -9.90 6.10
CA GLU A 52 12.60 -10.45 7.33
C GLU A 52 11.55 -10.63 8.42
N ASN A 53 10.67 -9.65 8.62
CA ASN A 53 9.62 -9.70 9.62
C ASN A 53 8.53 -10.74 9.28
N TYR A 54 8.16 -10.90 8.00
CA TYR A 54 7.31 -12.02 7.58
C TYR A 54 7.98 -13.38 7.85
N SER A 55 9.27 -13.50 7.58
CA SER A 55 10.02 -14.75 7.82
C SER A 55 10.11 -15.08 9.31
N LYS A 56 10.33 -14.07 10.17
CA LYS A 56 10.27 -14.22 11.63
C LYS A 56 8.89 -14.68 12.08
N TYR A 57 7.82 -14.07 11.55
CA TYR A 57 6.45 -14.47 11.87
C TYR A 57 6.17 -15.95 11.55
N LEU A 58 6.72 -16.47 10.45
CA LEU A 58 6.54 -17.87 10.05
C LEU A 58 7.26 -18.89 10.93
N ASN A 59 8.28 -18.47 11.70
CA ASN A 59 9.00 -19.34 12.63
C ASN A 59 8.20 -19.64 13.90
N TYR A 60 7.16 -18.85 14.20
CA TYR A 60 6.30 -19.11 15.36
C TYR A 60 5.39 -20.32 15.09
N SER A 61 5.34 -21.26 16.04
CA SER A 61 4.60 -22.53 15.89
C SER A 61 3.08 -22.37 16.03
N THR A 62 2.61 -21.30 16.66
CA THR A 62 1.20 -21.03 16.98
C THR A 62 0.52 -20.08 15.99
N ILE A 63 0.81 -20.21 14.69
CA ILE A 63 0.23 -19.35 13.66
C ILE A 63 -1.01 -19.96 12.99
N SER A 64 -2.04 -19.11 12.80
CA SER A 64 -3.21 -19.45 12.00
C SER A 64 -2.81 -19.70 10.54
N GLU A 65 -3.45 -20.66 9.89
CA GLU A 65 -3.28 -20.95 8.46
C GLU A 65 -3.53 -19.71 7.59
N LYS A 66 -4.54 -18.90 7.94
CA LYS A 66 -4.83 -17.65 7.24
C LYS A 66 -3.64 -16.70 7.29
N SER A 67 -3.09 -16.47 8.49
CA SER A 67 -1.95 -15.58 8.68
C SER A 67 -0.67 -16.11 8.03
N ARG A 68 -0.47 -17.44 8.07
CA ARG A 68 0.62 -18.11 7.34
C ARG A 68 0.53 -17.82 5.84
N ARG A 69 -0.65 -17.97 5.24
CA ARG A 69 -0.88 -17.68 3.81
C ARG A 69 -0.61 -16.22 3.49
N THR A 70 -1.06 -15.29 4.34
CA THR A 70 -0.77 -13.86 4.17
C THR A 70 0.72 -13.57 4.22
N ALA A 71 1.45 -14.14 5.20
CA ALA A 71 2.89 -13.93 5.31
C ALA A 71 3.67 -14.49 4.10
N LEU A 72 3.30 -15.68 3.62
CA LEU A 72 3.93 -16.27 2.42
C LEU A 72 3.67 -15.43 1.16
N ALA A 73 2.43 -14.94 0.98
CA ALA A 73 2.11 -14.02 -0.11
C ALA A 73 2.88 -12.69 0.02
N GLY A 74 3.00 -12.17 1.23
CA GLY A 74 3.80 -10.99 1.54
C GLY A 74 5.27 -11.14 1.16
N ILE A 75 5.89 -12.28 1.49
CA ILE A 75 7.28 -12.59 1.09
C ILE A 75 7.42 -12.62 -0.43
N SER A 76 6.51 -13.30 -1.14
CA SER A 76 6.54 -13.35 -2.61
C SER A 76 6.41 -11.95 -3.23
N ASN A 77 5.57 -11.09 -2.66
CA ASN A 77 5.42 -9.71 -3.12
C ASN A 77 6.68 -8.89 -2.84
N CYS A 78 7.30 -9.05 -1.67
CA CYS A 78 8.56 -8.38 -1.33
C CYS A 78 9.68 -8.80 -2.28
N ASP A 79 9.80 -10.10 -2.59
CA ASP A 79 10.81 -10.61 -3.52
C ASP A 79 10.67 -10.00 -4.91
N TYR A 80 9.44 -9.92 -5.40
CA TYR A 80 9.17 -9.29 -6.68
C TYR A 80 9.43 -7.77 -6.65
N ALA A 81 9.05 -7.09 -5.57
CA ALA A 81 9.31 -5.67 -5.39
C ALA A 81 10.82 -5.36 -5.37
N ILE A 82 11.61 -6.14 -4.61
CA ILE A 82 13.08 -6.04 -4.57
C ILE A 82 13.67 -6.30 -5.95
N TYR A 83 13.15 -7.29 -6.69
CA TYR A 83 13.57 -7.54 -8.06
C TYR A 83 13.35 -6.33 -8.97
N LEU A 84 12.16 -5.70 -8.93
CA LEU A 84 11.82 -4.53 -9.74
C LEU A 84 12.64 -3.28 -9.37
N VAL A 85 12.96 -3.10 -8.09
CA VAL A 85 13.84 -2.02 -7.64
C VAL A 85 15.24 -2.17 -8.25
N ASN A 86 15.74 -3.41 -8.33
CA ASN A 86 17.05 -3.71 -8.92
C ASN A 86 17.03 -3.79 -10.46
N HIS A 87 15.87 -4.03 -11.06
CA HIS A 87 15.68 -4.13 -12.52
C HIS A 87 14.58 -3.16 -12.96
N PRO A 88 14.85 -1.85 -12.94
CA PRO A 88 13.84 -0.86 -13.30
C PRO A 88 13.44 -1.07 -14.76
N VAL A 89 12.13 -1.23 -14.98
CA VAL A 89 11.58 -1.29 -16.33
C VAL A 89 11.63 0.13 -16.90
N PRO A 90 12.28 0.38 -18.04
CA PRO A 90 12.27 1.71 -18.65
C PRO A 90 10.86 2.01 -19.16
N PHE A 91 10.21 2.99 -18.54
CA PHE A 91 8.94 3.52 -19.01
C PHE A 91 9.01 5.04 -19.01
N ASN A 92 8.44 5.68 -20.04
CA ASN A 92 8.38 7.13 -20.15
C ASN A 92 6.90 7.57 -20.18
N PRO A 93 6.28 7.71 -19.00
CA PRO A 93 4.84 7.90 -18.91
C PRO A 93 4.45 9.25 -19.52
N LYS A 94 3.62 9.23 -20.57
CA LYS A 94 3.13 10.46 -21.21
C LYS A 94 1.79 10.85 -20.59
N ASN A 95 1.75 12.04 -20.00
CA ASN A 95 0.52 12.58 -19.42
C ASN A 95 -0.53 12.75 -20.52
N MET A 96 -1.72 12.17 -20.30
CA MET A 96 -2.84 12.15 -21.25
C MET A 96 -3.60 13.49 -21.39
N GLY A 97 -3.05 14.59 -20.89
CA GLY A 97 -3.65 15.92 -20.95
C GLY A 97 -4.77 16.12 -19.94
N SER A 98 -5.32 17.34 -19.88
CA SER A 98 -6.36 17.73 -18.91
C SER A 98 -7.73 17.08 -19.15
N ALA A 99 -7.96 16.47 -20.32
CA ALA A 99 -9.17 15.69 -20.56
C ALA A 99 -9.25 14.50 -19.59
N ILE A 100 -8.11 13.89 -19.26
CA ILE A 100 -8.00 12.76 -18.35
C ILE A 100 -7.31 13.18 -17.05
N ASN A 101 -6.19 13.87 -17.06
CA ASN A 101 -5.51 14.30 -15.83
C ASN A 101 -5.99 15.68 -15.36
N ASN A 102 -7.26 15.80 -14.94
CA ASN A 102 -7.81 17.03 -14.35
C ASN A 102 -7.97 16.96 -12.82
N GLU A 103 -8.55 18.02 -12.25
CA GLU A 103 -8.68 18.18 -10.80
C GLU A 103 -9.84 17.41 -10.17
N HIS A 104 -10.79 16.97 -11.00
CA HIS A 104 -11.98 16.25 -10.57
C HIS A 104 -11.67 14.78 -10.30
N ASP A 105 -12.47 14.16 -9.44
CA ASP A 105 -12.31 12.75 -9.14
C ASP A 105 -12.84 11.93 -10.33
N GLN A 106 -11.98 11.06 -10.87
CA GLN A 106 -12.26 10.24 -12.03
C GLN A 106 -12.17 8.76 -11.69
N TYR A 107 -13.07 7.97 -12.26
CA TYR A 107 -13.21 6.56 -11.94
C TYR A 107 -13.72 5.76 -13.14
N TRP A 108 -13.65 4.43 -13.00
CA TRP A 108 -14.02 3.45 -14.03
C TRP A 108 -13.39 3.73 -15.40
N PRO A 109 -12.05 3.68 -15.50
CA PRO A 109 -11.39 3.70 -16.80
C PRO A 109 -11.74 2.41 -17.57
N SER A 110 -12.19 2.56 -18.81
CA SER A 110 -12.34 1.45 -19.75
C SER A 110 -11.77 1.83 -21.11
N ILE A 111 -11.25 0.83 -21.82
CA ILE A 111 -10.78 0.97 -23.20
C ILE A 111 -11.69 0.15 -24.11
N SER A 112 -11.99 0.68 -25.29
CA SER A 112 -12.71 -0.08 -26.32
C SER A 112 -11.86 -1.24 -26.83
N VAL A 113 -12.51 -2.24 -27.44
CA VAL A 113 -11.86 -3.45 -27.97
C VAL A 113 -10.82 -3.13 -29.05
N ASP A 114 -11.02 -2.06 -29.81
CA ASP A 114 -10.09 -1.58 -30.84
C ASP A 114 -8.97 -0.68 -30.29
N GLU A 115 -8.91 -0.49 -28.97
CA GLU A 115 -7.94 0.35 -28.26
C GLU A 115 -7.94 1.84 -28.66
N GLN A 116 -8.95 2.30 -29.42
CA GLN A 116 -9.02 3.68 -29.91
C GLN A 116 -9.77 4.63 -28.99
N THR A 117 -10.66 4.10 -28.14
CA THR A 117 -11.52 4.90 -27.26
C THR A 117 -11.23 4.58 -25.81
N PHE A 118 -10.84 5.61 -25.06
CA PHE A 118 -10.66 5.54 -23.62
C PHE A 118 -11.81 6.29 -22.93
N CYS A 119 -12.61 5.56 -22.17
CA CYS A 119 -13.77 6.08 -21.45
C CYS A 119 -13.44 6.24 -19.97
N ILE A 120 -13.73 7.41 -19.41
CA ILE A 120 -13.60 7.71 -17.98
C ILE A 120 -14.83 8.45 -17.48
N HIS A 121 -15.21 8.20 -16.24
CA HIS A 121 -16.33 8.88 -15.60
C HIS A 121 -15.76 9.98 -14.69
N THR A 122 -16.17 11.24 -14.92
CA THR A 122 -15.71 12.39 -14.14
C THR A 122 -16.82 12.85 -13.20
N ALA A 123 -16.56 12.87 -11.89
CA ALA A 123 -17.47 13.46 -10.92
C ALA A 123 -17.21 14.97 -10.77
N PHE A 124 -18.19 15.78 -11.16
CA PHE A 124 -18.15 17.25 -11.00
C PHE A 124 -18.69 17.74 -9.63
N ALA A 125 -18.92 16.82 -8.69
CA ALA A 125 -19.38 17.20 -7.36
C ALA A 125 -18.35 18.11 -6.67
N LYS A 126 -18.77 19.27 -6.16
CA LYS A 126 -17.91 20.14 -5.35
C LYS A 126 -17.49 19.37 -4.10
N ARG A 127 -16.17 19.20 -3.88
CA ARG A 127 -15.64 18.74 -2.59
C ARG A 127 -16.16 19.69 -1.49
N SER A 128 -17.05 19.21 -0.62
CA SER A 128 -17.47 20.01 0.53
C SER A 128 -16.29 20.11 1.50
N SER A 129 -15.96 21.34 1.93
CA SER A 129 -14.82 21.60 2.79
C SER A 129 -15.09 21.34 4.28
N LYS A 130 -16.18 20.67 4.63
CA LYS A 130 -16.59 20.53 6.05
C LYS A 130 -16.91 19.10 6.45
N SER A 131 -16.29 18.76 7.58
CA SER A 131 -16.55 17.69 8.56
C SER A 131 -16.12 16.24 8.23
N GLY A 132 -15.01 15.84 8.84
CA GLY A 132 -15.04 14.73 9.81
C GLY A 132 -14.49 13.38 9.38
N CYS A 133 -14.39 13.08 8.09
CA CYS A 133 -13.85 11.82 7.61
C CYS A 133 -12.63 12.09 6.73
N ILE A 134 -11.44 11.76 7.24
CA ILE A 134 -10.15 11.91 6.57
C ILE A 134 -10.03 10.78 5.53
N TRP A 135 -10.83 10.84 4.47
CA TRP A 135 -10.41 10.29 3.18
C TRP A 135 -9.73 11.42 2.43
N LYS A 136 -8.46 11.67 2.75
CA LYS A 136 -7.56 12.33 1.81
C LYS A 136 -7.03 11.23 0.88
N PRO A 137 -7.52 11.08 -0.36
CA PRO A 137 -6.81 10.25 -1.33
C PRO A 137 -5.52 10.99 -1.65
N THR A 138 -4.41 10.58 -1.04
CA THR A 138 -3.09 11.19 -1.22
C THR A 138 -2.42 10.81 -2.54
N ARG A 139 -3.13 10.14 -3.45
CA ARG A 139 -2.67 9.93 -4.82
C ARG A 139 -3.82 10.21 -5.78
N ARG A 140 -3.76 11.35 -6.48
CA ARG A 140 -4.46 11.48 -7.77
C ARG A 140 -3.84 10.42 -8.68
N PHE A 141 -4.64 9.45 -9.11
CA PHE A 141 -4.22 8.50 -10.12
C PHE A 141 -4.13 9.26 -11.43
N LEU A 142 -2.90 9.57 -11.85
CA LEU A 142 -2.66 10.14 -13.17
C LEU A 142 -2.66 8.98 -14.17
N CYS A 143 -3.48 9.08 -15.21
CA CYS A 143 -3.40 8.16 -16.33
C CYS A 143 -2.26 8.58 -17.25
N PHE A 144 -1.43 7.60 -17.58
CA PHE A 144 -0.32 7.75 -18.50
C PHE A 144 -0.47 6.75 -19.64
N CYS A 145 -0.21 7.19 -20.87
CA CYS A 145 0.05 6.25 -21.95
C CYS A 145 1.51 5.76 -21.86
N ILE A 146 1.69 4.49 -22.19
CA ILE A 146 2.96 3.77 -22.21
C ILE A 146 3.63 3.97 -23.58
#